data_AF-A0A958S9M3-F1
#
_entry.id   AF-A0A958S9M3-F1
#
_cell.length_a   1.000
_cell.length_b   1.000
_cell.length_c   1.000
_cell.angle_alpha   90.00
_cell.angle_beta   90.00
_cell.angle_gamma   90.00
#
_symmetry.space_group_name_H-M   'P 1'
#
loop_
_entity.id
_entity.type
_entity.pdbx_description
1 polymer ?
#
loop_
_entity_poly.entity_id
_entity_poly.type
_entity_poly.pdbx_seq_one_letter_code
_entity_poly.pdbx_strand_id
1 'polypeptide(L)'
;HLPEPQPAYNTVSTIVRILEKKEFVGYEAFGKTHQYFPIVSKEDYATYKTDSLLGNYFGNSVEKMMSFFVKEKKLDINELDELLKNLKNDE
;
A
#
# COMPACT_ATOMS: atom_id res chain seq x y z
N HIS A 1 15.89 -4.73 -8.97
CA HIS A 1 16.13 -4.14 -10.31
C HIS A 1 14.79 -3.64 -10.86
N LEU A 2 14.76 -2.45 -11.48
CA LEU A 2 13.53 -1.90 -12.08
C LEU A 2 13.22 -2.60 -13.41
N PRO A 3 11.95 -2.79 -13.77
CA PRO A 3 11.56 -3.45 -15.02
C PRO A 3 11.89 -2.56 -16.24
N GLU A 4 12.18 -3.19 -17.38
CA GLU A 4 12.43 -2.49 -18.65
C GLU A 4 11.12 -2.15 -19.38
N PRO A 5 11.04 -0.98 -20.05
CA PRO A 5 12.07 0.06 -20.14
C PRO A 5 12.23 0.79 -18.81
N GLN A 6 13.48 1.02 -18.39
CA GLN A 6 13.74 1.75 -17.15
C GLN A 6 13.05 3.11 -17.14
N PRO A 7 12.38 3.48 -16.04
CA PRO A 7 11.78 4.80 -15.92
C PRO A 7 12.88 5.85 -15.99
N ALA A 8 12.56 6.99 -16.59
CA ALA A 8 13.49 8.11 -16.66
C ALA A 8 13.95 8.55 -15.26
N TYR A 9 15.24 8.88 -15.10
CA TYR A 9 15.84 9.22 -13.81
C TYR A 9 15.09 10.36 -13.08
N ASN A 10 14.64 11.37 -13.81
CA ASN A 10 13.84 12.47 -13.29
C ASN A 10 12.49 12.01 -12.74
N THR A 11 11.85 11.00 -13.32
CA THR A 11 10.61 10.39 -12.81
C THR A 11 10.87 9.74 -11.46
N VAL A 12 11.92 8.94 -11.35
CA VAL A 12 12.31 8.31 -10.08
C VAL A 12 12.62 9.38 -9.03
N SER A 13 13.42 10.38 -9.38
CA SER A 13 13.76 11.50 -8.49
C SER A 13 12.53 12.26 -8.02
N THR A 14 11.57 12.51 -8.91
CA THR A 14 10.31 13.19 -8.58
C THR A 14 9.46 12.37 -7.62
N ILE A 15 9.31 11.07 -7.87
CA ILE A 15 8.53 10.18 -7.00
C ILE A 15 9.16 10.12 -5.59
N VAL A 16 10.47 9.95 -5.49
CA VAL A 16 11.16 9.87 -4.20
C VAL A 16 11.02 11.18 -3.41
N ARG A 17 11.13 12.35 -4.07
CA ARG A 17 10.87 13.65 -3.43
C ARG A 17 9.42 13.84 -2.98
N ILE A 18 8.46 13.27 -3.72
CA ILE A 18 7.05 13.28 -3.29
C ILE A 18 6.88 12.42 -2.02
N LEU A 19 7.53 11.25 -1.97
CA LEU A 19 7.48 10.38 -0.79
C LEU A 19 8.16 11.02 0.42
N GLU A 20 9.26 11.75 0.21
CA GLU A 20 9.95 12.52 1.24
C GLU A 20 9.04 13.62 1.80
N LYS A 21 8.41 14.43 0.93
CA LYS A 21 7.45 15.47 1.32
C LYS A 21 6.22 14.93 2.05
N LYS A 22 5.86 13.68 1.79
CA LYS A 22 4.77 12.96 2.47
C LYS A 22 5.22 12.23 3.73
N GLU A 23 6.48 12.40 4.13
CA GLU A 23 7.06 11.78 5.32
C GLU A 23 6.98 10.24 5.31
N PHE A 24 7.08 9.63 4.13
CA PHE A 24 7.21 8.17 4.02
C PHE A 24 8.66 7.71 3.91
N VAL A 25 9.55 8.59 3.43
CA VAL A 25 10.98 8.34 3.35
C VAL A 25 11.77 9.51 3.91
N GLY A 26 12.86 9.21 4.61
CA GLY A 26 13.89 10.16 4.97
C GLY A 26 15.09 10.03 4.05
N TYR A 27 16.09 10.87 4.24
CA TYR A 27 17.38 10.74 3.57
C TYR A 27 18.54 11.15 4.46
N GLU A 28 19.71 10.59 4.17
CA GLU A 28 20.99 11.03 4.68
C GLU A 28 21.81 11.63 3.53
N ALA A 29 22.42 12.80 3.76
CA ALA A 29 23.17 13.52 2.76
C ALA A 29 24.65 13.10 2.76
N PHE A 30 25.12 12.59 1.63
CA PHE A 30 26.52 12.25 1.37
C PHE A 30 27.08 13.22 0.33
N GLY A 31 27.41 14.44 0.77
CA GLY A 31 27.87 15.51 -0.11
C GLY A 31 26.78 15.95 -1.09
N LYS A 32 26.87 15.54 -2.36
CA LYS A 32 25.86 15.87 -3.40
C LYS A 32 24.85 14.73 -3.65
N THR A 33 24.98 13.60 -2.97
CA THR A 33 24.07 12.47 -3.12
C THR A 33 23.20 12.30 -1.88
N HIS A 34 21.99 11.79 -2.07
CA HIS A 34 21.07 11.46 -0.99
C HIS A 34 20.87 9.95 -0.95
N GLN A 35 21.05 9.36 0.22
CA GLN A 35 20.67 7.98 0.48
C GLN A 35 19.33 7.97 1.21
N TYR A 36 18.28 7.51 0.54
CA TYR A 36 16.93 7.48 1.10
C TYR A 36 16.69 6.22 1.91
N PHE A 37 15.88 6.32 2.96
CA PHE A 37 15.47 5.20 3.80
C PHE A 37 14.00 5.34 4.22
N PRO A 38 13.26 4.23 4.43
CA PRO A 38 11.89 4.29 4.91
C PRO A 38 11.85 4.83 6.34
N ILE A 39 10.88 5.69 6.63
CA ILE A 39 10.61 6.17 8.00
C ILE A 39 9.27 5.66 8.56
N VAL A 40 8.51 4.93 7.75
CA VAL A 40 7.31 4.20 8.16
C VAL A 40 7.50 2.70 7.94
N SER A 41 6.84 1.88 8.76
CA SER A 41 6.81 0.44 8.55
C SER A 41 5.93 0.09 7.34
N LYS A 42 6.11 -1.13 6.82
CA LYS A 42 5.29 -1.62 5.71
C LYS A 42 3.84 -1.82 6.15
N GLU A 43 3.66 -2.26 7.39
CA GLU A 43 2.38 -2.54 8.04
C GLU A 43 1.59 -1.24 8.21
N ASP A 44 2.21 -0.18 8.74
CA ASP A 44 1.57 1.13 8.89
C ASP A 44 1.15 1.72 7.54
N TYR A 45 2.02 1.61 6.54
CA TYR A 45 1.71 2.09 5.19
C TYR A 45 0.57 1.29 4.54
N ALA A 46 0.52 -0.03 4.77
CA ALA A 46 -0.57 -0.88 4.29
C ALA A 46 -1.92 -0.50 4.93
N THR A 47 -1.95 -0.25 6.24
CA THR A 47 -3.13 0.24 6.96
C THR A 47 -3.59 1.58 6.41
N TYR A 48 -2.68 2.58 6.36
CA TYR A 48 -2.95 3.91 5.80
C TYR A 48 -3.55 3.83 4.39
N LYS A 49 -2.96 2.99 3.53
CA LYS A 49 -3.42 2.86 2.15
C LYS A 49 -4.77 2.17 2.06
N THR A 50 -5.03 1.17 2.90
CA THR A 50 -6.31 0.45 2.97
C THR A 50 -7.43 1.36 3.44
N ASP A 51 -7.20 2.16 4.48
CA ASP A 51 -8.17 3.14 4.97
C ASP A 51 -8.53 4.17 3.90
N SER A 52 -7.51 4.69 3.20
CA SER A 52 -7.72 5.59 2.06
C SER A 52 -8.57 4.94 0.95
N LEU A 53 -8.35 3.65 0.68
CA LEU A 53 -9.09 2.91 -0.34
C LEU A 53 -10.55 2.69 0.10
N LEU A 54 -10.75 2.32 1.36
CA LEU A 54 -12.06 2.12 1.98
C LEU A 54 -12.90 3.40 1.96
N GLY A 55 -12.30 4.54 2.33
CA GLY A 55 -12.95 5.84 2.31
C GLY A 55 -13.27 6.34 0.90
N ASN A 56 -12.29 6.32 0.01
CA ASN A 56 -12.42 6.92 -1.33
C ASN A 56 -13.29 6.11 -2.29
N TYR A 57 -13.34 4.78 -2.16
CA TYR A 57 -14.00 3.91 -3.14
C TYR A 57 -15.17 3.11 -2.58
N PHE A 58 -15.18 2.83 -1.28
CA PHE A 58 -16.20 1.98 -0.64
C PHE A 58 -17.06 2.72 0.39
N GLY A 59 -16.89 4.04 0.53
CA GLY A 59 -17.68 4.88 1.42
C GLY A 59 -17.60 4.41 2.88
N ASN A 60 -16.40 4.05 3.33
CA ASN A 60 -16.13 3.51 4.68
C ASN A 60 -16.83 2.17 4.99
N SER A 61 -17.33 1.44 3.99
CA SER A 61 -18.02 0.16 4.19
C SER A 61 -17.13 -1.02 3.81
N VAL A 62 -16.69 -1.76 4.84
CA VAL A 62 -15.93 -3.01 4.66
C VAL A 62 -16.79 -4.05 3.94
N GLU A 63 -18.09 -4.11 4.23
CA GLU A 63 -19.03 -5.00 3.55
C GLU A 63 -19.08 -4.77 2.04
N LYS A 64 -19.10 -3.50 1.58
CA LYS A 64 -19.05 -3.17 0.15
C LYS A 64 -17.74 -3.60 -0.49
N MET A 65 -16.62 -3.41 0.22
CA MET A 65 -15.31 -3.84 -0.24
C MET A 65 -15.24 -5.36 -0.38
N MET A 66 -15.69 -6.12 0.63
CA MET A 66 -15.75 -7.59 0.58
C MET A 66 -16.70 -8.10 -0.50
N SER A 67 -17.89 -7.50 -0.62
CA SER A 67 -18.85 -7.82 -1.68
C SER A 67 -18.26 -7.64 -3.08
N PHE A 68 -17.46 -6.58 -3.29
CA PHE A 68 -16.74 -6.36 -4.54
C PHE A 68 -15.73 -7.48 -4.83
N PHE A 69 -14.97 -7.93 -3.82
CA PHE A 69 -14.02 -9.02 -4.02
C PHE A 69 -14.70 -10.36 -4.37
N VAL A 70 -15.80 -10.70 -3.70
CA VAL A 70 -16.56 -11.93 -4.01
C VAL A 70 -17.13 -11.87 -5.43
N LYS A 71 -17.70 -10.73 -5.83
CA LYS A 71 -18.38 -10.58 -7.13
C LYS A 71 -17.41 -10.42 -8.30
N GLU A 72 -16.43 -9.53 -8.19
CA GLU A 72 -15.58 -9.10 -9.30
C GLU A 72 -14.24 -9.82 -9.35
N LYS A 73 -13.67 -10.17 -8.19
CA LYS A 73 -12.39 -10.88 -8.09
C LYS A 73 -12.55 -12.40 -8.00
N LYS A 74 -13.79 -12.90 -8.03
CA LYS A 74 -14.14 -14.33 -7.97
C LYS A 74 -13.45 -15.04 -6.81
N LEU A 75 -13.33 -14.40 -5.65
CA LEU A 75 -12.94 -15.12 -4.45
C LEU A 75 -13.99 -16.20 -4.19
N ASP A 76 -13.54 -17.43 -3.96
CA ASP A 76 -14.45 -18.49 -3.54
C ASP A 76 -15.00 -18.11 -2.16
N ILE A 77 -16.31 -18.26 -1.99
CA ILE A 77 -16.99 -18.04 -0.72
C ILE A 77 -16.36 -18.92 0.37
N ASN A 78 -15.91 -20.12 0.01
CA ASN A 78 -15.23 -21.03 0.94
C ASN A 78 -13.89 -20.45 1.44
N GLU A 79 -13.08 -19.85 0.55
CA GLU A 79 -11.82 -19.20 0.93
C GLU A 79 -12.06 -18.00 1.84
N LEU A 80 -13.13 -17.23 1.59
CA LEU A 80 -13.53 -16.12 2.44
C LEU A 80 -13.96 -16.60 3.83
N ASP A 81 -14.76 -17.66 3.90
CA ASP A 81 -15.22 -18.25 5.17
C ASP A 81 -14.06 -18.82 6.00
N GLU A 82 -13.07 -19.44 5.36
CA GLU A 82 -11.85 -19.88 6.04
C GLU A 82 -11.02 -18.71 6.57
N LEU A 83 -10.88 -17.65 5.77
CA LEU A 83 -10.17 -16.44 6.18
C LEU A 83 -10.86 -15.76 7.37
N LEU A 84 -12.20 -15.65 7.34
CA LEU A 84 -12.99 -15.09 8.45
C LEU A 84 -12.92 -15.97 9.71
N LYS A 85 -12.86 -17.29 9.57
CA LYS A 85 -12.66 -18.20 10.71
C LYS A 85 -11.29 -18.00 11.34
N ASN A 86 -10.23 -17.89 10.53
CA ASN A 86 -8.88 -17.66 11.03
C ASN A 86 -8.78 -16.33 11.79
N LEU A 87 -9.37 -15.25 11.25
CA LEU A 87 -9.40 -13.95 11.92
C LEU A 87 -10.14 -13.95 13.26
N LYS A 88 -11.21 -14.75 13.41
CA LYS A 88 -11.94 -14.89 14.68
C LYS A 88 -11.22 -15.73 15.74
N ASN A 89 -10.24 -16.53 15.32
CA ASN A 89 -9.45 -17.38 16.24
C ASN A 89 -8.15 -16.69 16.68
N ASP A 90 -7.74 -15.62 15.98
CA ASP A 90 -6.59 -14.77 16.32
C ASP A 90 -6.97 -13.58 17.24
N GLU A 91 -8.25 -13.47 17.65
CA GLU A 91 -8.73 -12.63 18.76
C GLU A 91 -8.77 -13.44 20.08
#